data_AF-A0A9E5UUC8-F1
#
_entry.id   AF-A0A9E5UUC8-F1
#
_cell.length_a   1.000
_cell.length_b   1.000
_cell.length_c   1.000
_cell.angle_alpha   90.00
_cell.angle_beta   90.00
_cell.angle_gamma   90.00
#
_symmetry.space_group_name_H-M   'P 1'
#
loop_
_entity.id
_entity.type
_entity.pdbx_description
1 polymer ?
#
loop_
_entity_poly.entity_id
_entity_poly.type
_entity_poly.pdbx_seq_one_letter_code
_entity_poly.pdbx_strand_id
1 'polypeptide(L)'
;MLTIPFETDGFYLNALRRAGRNLAVQDVTLNQDDPAQVIVNLTGSLVPGGVCVDAQVQAQLLLTIFQHPEVQSAVIFLEGRNLKQLLDASGLANAASAYRRSEFVTN
;
A
#
# COMPACT_ATOMS: atom_id res chain seq x y z
N MET A 1 0.43 15.16 16.81
CA MET A 1 0.28 13.70 16.65
C MET A 1 -0.85 13.50 15.66
N LEU A 2 -0.55 13.20 14.40
CA LEU A 2 -1.53 13.08 13.33
C LEU A 2 -1.96 11.60 13.27
N THR A 3 -3.13 11.27 13.81
CA THR A 3 -3.71 9.93 13.68
C THR A 3 -4.38 9.86 12.31
N ILE A 4 -3.82 9.08 11.38
CA ILE A 4 -4.52 8.73 10.14
C ILE A 4 -5.54 7.64 10.54
N PRO A 5 -6.86 7.91 10.49
CA PRO A 5 -7.84 6.89 10.81
C PRO A 5 -7.86 5.86 9.68
N PHE A 6 -7.14 4.75 9.85
CA PHE A 6 -7.45 3.52 9.13
C PHE A 6 -8.67 2.91 9.82
N GLU A 7 -9.85 3.34 9.43
CA GLU A 7 -11.11 2.86 10.02
C GLU A 7 -11.23 1.36 9.74
N THR A 8 -11.23 0.56 10.80
CA THR A 8 -11.47 -0.90 10.79
C THR A 8 -12.90 -1.25 10.36
N ASP A 9 -13.79 -0.26 10.24
CA ASP A 9 -15.18 -0.42 9.84
C ASP A 9 -15.37 -0.32 8.32
N GLY A 10 -14.94 -1.38 7.63
CA GLY A 10 -15.66 -1.94 6.48
C GLY A 10 -15.80 -1.13 5.18
N PHE A 11 -15.41 0.15 5.10
CA PHE A 11 -15.67 0.96 3.91
C PHE A 11 -14.53 0.98 2.88
N TYR A 12 -13.27 0.84 3.31
CA TYR A 12 -12.10 0.98 2.42
C TYR A 12 -11.45 -0.34 1.97
N LEU A 13 -11.88 -1.48 2.50
CA LEU A 13 -11.39 -2.82 2.14
C LEU A 13 -12.26 -3.56 1.10
N ASN A 14 -13.32 -2.94 0.58
CA ASN A 14 -14.32 -3.62 -0.25
C ASN A 14 -13.79 -4.13 -1.61
N ALA A 15 -12.63 -3.67 -2.08
CA ALA A 15 -11.99 -4.21 -3.28
C ALA A 15 -11.18 -5.50 -3.03
N LEU A 16 -10.63 -5.69 -1.83
CA LEU A 16 -9.86 -6.91 -1.49
C LEU A 16 -10.77 -8.13 -1.32
N ARG A 17 -12.04 -7.89 -0.97
CA ARG A 17 -13.05 -8.93 -0.74
C ARG A 17 -13.43 -9.72 -2.00
N ARG A 18 -13.29 -9.16 -3.21
CA ARG A 18 -13.62 -9.88 -4.47
C ARG A 18 -12.49 -10.78 -4.98
N ALA A 19 -11.27 -10.63 -4.47
CA ALA A 19 -10.12 -11.39 -4.95
C ALA A 19 -9.84 -12.67 -4.13
N GLY A 20 -10.67 -13.04 -3.16
CA GLY A 20 -10.39 -14.17 -2.25
C GLY A 20 -9.15 -13.95 -1.38
N ARG A 21 -8.76 -12.68 -1.15
CA ARG A 21 -7.53 -12.31 -0.43
C ARG A 21 -7.88 -11.84 0.97
N ASN A 22 -7.49 -12.62 1.97
CA ASN A 22 -7.49 -12.20 3.37
C ASN A 22 -6.34 -11.21 3.57
N LEU A 23 -6.49 -9.97 3.12
CA LEU A 23 -5.54 -8.89 3.36
C LEU A 23 -6.12 -7.95 4.40
N ALA A 24 -5.38 -7.75 5.48
CA ALA A 24 -5.73 -6.82 6.54
C ALA A 24 -4.58 -5.85 6.80
N VAL A 25 -4.93 -4.64 7.23
CA VAL A 25 -3.94 -3.67 7.72
C VAL A 25 -3.59 -4.07 9.16
N GLN A 26 -2.32 -4.34 9.40
CA GLN A 26 -1.80 -4.60 10.75
C GLN A 26 -1.46 -3.29 11.45
N ASP A 27 -0.76 -2.39 10.75
CA ASP A 27 -0.27 -1.13 11.33
C ASP A 27 -0.02 -0.07 10.24
N VAL A 28 -0.16 1.20 10.62
CA VAL A 28 0.16 2.36 9.77
C VAL A 28 0.90 3.39 10.61
N THR A 29 2.13 3.67 10.22
CA THR A 29 3.02 4.60 10.93
C THR A 29 3.56 5.67 10.00
N LEU A 30 3.81 6.85 10.54
CA LEU A 30 4.57 7.89 9.83
C LEU A 30 6.05 7.64 10.06
N ASN A 31 6.85 7.80 9.01
CA ASN A 31 8.30 7.77 9.16
C ASN A 31 8.74 8.98 10.00
N GLN A 32 9.53 8.74 11.03
CA GLN A 32 10.01 9.77 11.95
C GLN A 32 11.00 10.73 11.28
N ASP A 33 11.77 10.23 10.30
CA ASP A 33 12.75 11.00 9.55
C ASP A 33 12.13 11.74 8.36
N ASP A 34 11.02 11.22 7.82
CA ASP A 34 10.26 11.81 6.72
C ASP A 34 8.75 11.76 7.03
N PRO A 35 8.16 12.80 7.64
CA PRO A 35 6.73 12.80 7.99
C PRO A 35 5.81 12.79 6.76
N ALA A 36 6.34 13.00 5.55
CA ALA A 36 5.60 12.84 4.31
C ALA A 36 5.63 11.40 3.77
N GLN A 37 6.34 10.50 4.44
CA GLN A 37 6.35 9.06 4.15
C GLN A 37 5.53 8.28 5.17
N VAL A 38 4.64 7.44 4.66
CA VAL A 38 3.88 6.48 5.47
C VAL A 38 4.45 5.08 5.30
N ILE A 39 4.55 4.34 6.39
CA ILE A 39 4.87 2.92 6.41
C ILE A 39 3.58 2.16 6.73
N VAL A 40 3.19 1.25 5.83
CA VAL A 40 1.98 0.43 5.98
C VAL A 40 2.39 -1.03 6.11
N ASN A 41 1.99 -1.66 7.20
CA ASN A 41 2.18 -3.09 7.41
C ASN A 41 0.86 -3.82 7.18
N LEU A 42 0.87 -4.75 6.23
CA LEU A 42 -0.23 -5.62 5.89
C LEU A 42 0.05 -7.03 6.39
N THR A 43 -1.00 -7.72 6.77
CA THR A 43 -0.97 -9.14 7.13
C THR A 43 -1.95 -9.94 6.26
N GLY A 44 -1.65 -11.22 6.11
CA GLY A 44 -2.45 -12.21 5.44
C GLY A 44 -1.90 -12.61 4.07
N SER A 45 -2.79 -12.98 3.15
CA SER A 45 -2.40 -13.66 1.92
C SER A 45 -2.75 -12.87 0.68
N LEU A 46 -1.73 -12.47 -0.08
CA LEU A 46 -1.87 -11.97 -1.43
C LEU A 46 -1.39 -13.06 -2.40
N VAL A 47 -2.34 -13.71 -3.08
CA VAL A 47 -2.03 -14.68 -4.14
C VAL A 47 -1.87 -13.88 -5.42
N PRO A 48 -0.68 -13.78 -6.04
CA PRO A 48 -0.49 -13.03 -7.29
C PRO A 48 -1.50 -13.51 -8.34
N GLY A 49 -2.30 -12.57 -8.84
CA GLY A 49 -3.40 -12.89 -9.77
C GLY A 49 -3.01 -12.69 -11.23
N GLY A 50 -1.74 -12.36 -11.47
CA GLY A 50 -1.24 -11.81 -12.72
C GLY A 50 -1.26 -10.28 -12.72
N VAL A 51 -0.52 -9.70 -13.67
CA VAL A 51 -0.21 -8.26 -13.76
C VAL A 51 -1.43 -7.35 -13.61
N CYS A 52 -2.59 -7.73 -14.17
CA CYS A 52 -3.80 -6.91 -14.10
C CYS A 52 -4.41 -6.87 -12.69
N VAL A 53 -4.47 -8.01 -12.00
CA VAL A 53 -5.08 -8.09 -10.67
C VAL A 53 -4.17 -7.42 -9.65
N ASP A 54 -2.86 -7.62 -9.79
CA ASP A 54 -1.89 -7.04 -8.87
C ASP A 54 -1.80 -5.51 -9.03
N ALA A 55 -1.91 -4.99 -10.27
CA ALA A 55 -2.04 -3.56 -10.53
C ALA A 55 -3.32 -2.96 -9.92
N GLN A 56 -4.46 -3.67 -9.98
CA GLN A 56 -5.71 -3.21 -9.35
C GLN A 56 -5.59 -3.10 -7.82
N VAL A 57 -4.99 -4.11 -7.17
CA VAL A 57 -4.79 -4.09 -5.72
C VAL A 57 -3.87 -2.93 -5.32
N GLN A 58 -2.77 -2.73 -6.05
CA GLN A 58 -1.88 -1.58 -5.82
C GLN A 58 -2.61 -0.25 -5.99
N ALA A 59 -3.34 -0.06 -7.09
CA ALA A 59 -4.04 1.18 -7.37
C ALA A 59 -5.02 1.54 -6.24
N GLN A 60 -5.78 0.56 -5.72
CA GLN A 60 -6.71 0.80 -4.63
C GLN A 60 -6.00 1.20 -3.33
N LEU A 61 -4.93 0.50 -2.95
CA LEU A 61 -4.15 0.83 -1.75
C LEU A 61 -3.60 2.26 -1.84
N LEU A 62 -3.07 2.61 -3.00
CA LEU A 62 -2.39 3.88 -3.21
C LEU A 62 -3.36 5.05 -3.32
N LEU A 63 -4.55 4.84 -3.88
CA LEU A 63 -5.65 5.81 -3.80
C LEU A 63 -6.01 6.13 -2.35
N THR A 64 -6.11 5.10 -1.49
CA THR A 64 -6.43 5.30 -0.08
C THR A 64 -5.28 5.99 0.67
N ILE A 65 -4.03 5.63 0.41
CA ILE A 65 -2.89 6.26 1.11
C ILE A 65 -2.70 7.72 0.68
N PHE A 66 -2.75 7.99 -0.63
CA PHE A 66 -2.52 9.34 -1.18
C PHE A 66 -3.76 10.24 -1.21
N GLN A 67 -4.89 9.79 -0.66
CA GLN A 67 -6.04 10.66 -0.41
C GLN A 67 -5.66 11.81 0.55
N HIS A 68 -4.70 11.57 1.45
CA HIS A 68 -4.16 12.58 2.35
C HIS A 68 -3.07 13.39 1.64
N PRO A 69 -3.25 14.72 1.48
CA PRO A 69 -2.34 15.52 0.66
C PRO A 69 -0.93 15.69 1.24
N GLU A 70 -0.76 15.45 2.54
CA GLU A 70 0.51 15.50 3.24
C GLU A 70 1.40 14.28 2.96
N VAL A 71 0.80 13.16 2.54
CA VAL A 71 1.52 11.93 2.22
C VAL A 71 2.06 12.00 0.80
N GLN A 72 3.39 12.04 0.68
CA GLN A 72 4.10 12.11 -0.60
C GLN A 72 4.68 10.76 -1.03
N SER A 73 4.95 9.87 -0.08
CA SER A 73 5.44 8.53 -0.37
C SER A 73 4.90 7.48 0.61
N ALA A 74 4.91 6.22 0.19
CA ALA A 74 4.44 5.10 0.98
C ALA A 74 5.35 3.88 0.80
N VAL A 75 5.77 3.27 1.90
CA VAL A 75 6.42 1.95 1.90
C VAL A 75 5.43 0.95 2.46
N ILE A 76 5.10 -0.08 1.68
CA ILE A 76 4.07 -1.06 2.04
C ILE A 76 4.75 -2.40 2.22
N PHE A 77 4.52 -3.05 3.36
CA PHE A 77 4.99 -4.39 3.67
C PHE A 77 3.81 -5.35 3.74
N LEU A 78 4.02 -6.58 3.27
CA LEU A 78 3.13 -7.71 3.47
C LEU A 78 3.92 -8.84 4.13
N GLU A 79 3.55 -9.20 5.35
CA GLU A 79 4.28 -10.22 6.14
C GLU A 79 5.79 -9.91 6.19
N GLY A 80 6.13 -8.63 6.43
CA GLY A 80 7.50 -8.13 6.51
C GLY A 80 8.25 -7.97 5.18
N ARG A 81 7.63 -8.29 4.04
CA ARG A 81 8.26 -8.14 2.70
C ARG A 81 7.70 -6.93 1.97
N ASN A 82 8.55 -6.18 1.29
CA ASN A 82 8.14 -5.01 0.53
C ASN A 82 7.16 -5.41 -0.59
N LEU A 83 5.96 -4.82 -0.61
CA LEU A 83 4.90 -5.14 -1.55
C LEU A 83 5.27 -4.77 -2.99
N LYS A 84 5.97 -3.64 -3.19
CA LYS A 84 6.44 -3.20 -4.50
C LYS A 84 7.41 -4.23 -5.08
N GLN A 85 8.30 -4.77 -4.26
CA GLN A 85 9.17 -5.87 -4.64
C GLN A 85 8.40 -7.16 -4.95
N LEU A 86 7.41 -7.53 -4.13
CA LEU A 86 6.63 -8.76 -4.34
C LEU A 86 5.83 -8.76 -5.66
N LEU A 87 5.41 -7.59 -6.10
CA LEU A 87 4.56 -7.41 -7.27
C LEU A 87 5.33 -6.95 -8.51
N ASP A 88 6.61 -6.62 -8.36
CA ASP A 88 7.45 -6.20 -9.47
C ASP A 88 7.99 -7.40 -10.24
N ALA A 89 7.40 -7.64 -11.41
CA ALA A 89 7.87 -8.66 -12.35
C ALA A 89 9.19 -8.28 -13.05
N SER A 90 9.61 -7.00 -12.99
CA SER A 90 10.83 -6.52 -13.64
C SER A 90 12.11 -6.73 -12.81
N GLY A 91 11.98 -6.92 -11.49
CA GLY A 91 13.09 -7.10 -10.57
C GLY A 91 13.88 -5.82 -10.25
N LEU A 92 13.34 -4.65 -10.61
CA LEU A 92 13.93 -3.34 -10.32
C LEU A 92 13.62 -2.86 -8.90
N ALA A 93 12.50 -3.30 -8.33
CA ALA A 93 12.10 -2.99 -6.98
C ALA A 93 12.88 -3.82 -5.95
N ASN A 94 13.19 -3.18 -4.82
CA ASN A 94 13.94 -3.73 -3.70
C ASN A 94 13.21 -3.46 -2.37
N ALA A 95 13.81 -3.91 -1.26
CA ALA A 95 13.21 -3.78 0.07
C ALA A 95 12.93 -2.33 0.51
N ALA A 96 13.66 -1.35 -0.04
CA ALA A 96 13.51 0.08 0.25
C ALA A 96 12.62 0.81 -0.77
N SER A 97 12.02 0.09 -1.72
CA SER A 97 11.24 0.71 -2.79
C SER A 97 9.92 1.27 -2.25
N ALA A 98 9.73 2.57 -2.42
CA ALA A 98 8.52 3.28 -2.06
C ALA A 98 7.62 3.49 -3.28
N TYR A 99 6.33 3.58 -3.04
CA TYR A 99 5.39 4.23 -3.94
C TYR A 99 5.44 5.73 -3.73
N ARG A 100 5.41 6.51 -4.80
CA ARG A 100 5.43 7.97 -4.72
C ARG A 100 4.16 8.53 -5.31
N ARG A 101 3.63 9.60 -4.71
CA ARG A 101 2.45 10.29 -5.22
C ARG A 101 2.63 10.78 -6.66
N SER A 102 3.83 11.22 -6.99
CA SER A 102 4.20 11.67 -8.35
C SER A 102 4.12 10.57 -9.41
N GLU A 103 4.16 9.29 -9.02
CA GLU A 103 3.95 8.16 -9.94
C GLU A 103 2.47 7.96 -10.29
N PHE A 104 1.56 8.51 -9.48
CA PHE A 104 0.11 8.34 -9.59
C PHE A 104 -0.62 9.59 -10.09
N VAL A 105 -0.11 10.76 -9.74
CA VAL A 105 -0.66 12.05 -10.19
C VAL A 105 0.12 12.50 -11.42
N THR A 106 -0.15 11.88 -12.57
CA THR A 106 0.12 12.52 -13.86
C THR A 106 -0.85 13.68 -14.04
N ASN A 107 -0.30 14.87 -14.32
CA ASN A 107 -1.05 16.03 -14.84
C ASN A 107 -2.02 15.64 -15.97
#